data_AF-A0A4Q6GDZ9-F1
#
_entry.id   AF-A0A4Q6GDZ9-F1
#
_cell.length_a   1.000
_cell.length_b   1.000
_cell.length_c   1.000
_cell.angle_alpha   90.00
_cell.angle_beta   90.00
_cell.angle_gamma   90.00
#
_symmetry.space_group_name_H-M   'P 1'
#
loop_
_entity.id
_entity.type
_entity.pdbx_description
1 polymer ?
#
loop_
_entity_poly.entity_id
_entity_poly.type
_entity_poly.pdbx_seq_one_letter_code
_entity_poly.pdbx_strand_id
1 'polypeptide(L)'
;MKPSGIRFHEIDYLRGFACLCVVAFHWFSRGPNLGLMPGVEFPQAEAVARYGYLGVHLFFMISGFVILMSAQGATPRSFAAARAARLYPALWVCATLTAGAAWLLQD
;
A
#
# COMPACT_ATOMS: atom_id res chain seq x y z
N MET A 1 31.88 -2.54 -4.56
CA MET A 1 30.68 -1.83 -5.04
C MET A 1 29.70 -2.86 -5.59
N LYS A 2 28.54 -3.03 -4.96
CA LYS A 2 27.44 -3.82 -5.57
C LYS A 2 26.89 -2.98 -6.73
N PRO A 3 26.78 -3.51 -7.97
CA PRO A 3 26.27 -2.73 -9.07
C PRO A 3 24.90 -2.16 -8.69
N SER A 4 24.70 -0.86 -8.91
CA SER A 4 23.39 -0.24 -8.77
C SER A 4 22.47 -0.90 -9.78
N GLY A 5 21.59 -1.80 -9.31
CA GLY A 5 20.56 -2.39 -10.15
C GLY A 5 19.74 -1.27 -10.80
N ILE A 6 19.37 -1.46 -12.06
CA ILE A 6 18.53 -0.51 -12.80
C ILE A 6 17.25 -0.28 -12.00
N ARG A 7 17.01 0.96 -11.60
CA ARG A 7 15.81 1.37 -10.87
C ARG A 7 14.90 2.14 -11.80
N PHE A 8 13.71 1.61 -12.02
CA PHE A 8 12.68 2.24 -12.85
C PHE A 8 11.79 3.12 -11.97
N HIS A 9 11.88 4.44 -12.14
CA HIS A 9 11.12 5.40 -11.35
C HIS A 9 9.62 5.34 -11.70
N GLU A 10 9.32 5.04 -12.95
CA GLU A 10 7.96 4.88 -13.49
C GLU A 10 7.20 3.79 -12.74
N ILE A 11 7.87 2.68 -12.45
CA ILE A 11 7.33 1.55 -11.69
C ILE A 11 7.04 1.96 -10.25
N ASP A 12 7.95 2.72 -9.62
CA ASP A 12 7.75 3.23 -8.26
C ASP A 12 6.58 4.24 -8.21
N TYR A 13 6.43 5.12 -9.21
CA TYR A 13 5.29 6.04 -9.32
C TYR A 13 3.97 5.32 -9.53
N LEU A 14 3.93 4.30 -10.41
CA LEU A 14 2.74 3.50 -10.65
C LEU A 14 2.29 2.76 -9.38
N ARG A 15 3.23 2.26 -8.57
CA ARG A 15 2.93 1.66 -7.27
C ARG A 15 2.35 2.68 -6.30
N GLY A 16 2.93 3.88 -6.25
CA GLY A 16 2.41 4.99 -5.45
C GLY A 16 0.97 5.36 -5.85
N PHE A 17 0.72 5.51 -7.15
CA PHE A 17 -0.61 5.76 -7.69
C PHE A 17 -1.60 4.65 -7.32
N ALA A 18 -1.21 3.38 -7.48
CA ALA A 18 -2.03 2.24 -7.10
C ALA A 18 -2.38 2.25 -5.60
N CYS A 19 -1.42 2.58 -4.72
CA CYS A 19 -1.68 2.75 -3.29
C CYS A 19 -2.68 3.88 -3.00
N LEU A 20 -2.55 5.03 -3.66
CA LEU A 20 -3.48 6.15 -3.49
C LEU A 20 -4.91 5.77 -3.89
N CYS A 21 -5.08 5.03 -4.98
CA CYS A 21 -6.39 4.49 -5.37
C CYS A 21 -7.00 3.59 -4.28
N VAL A 22 -6.18 2.74 -3.64
CA VAL A 22 -6.65 1.85 -2.55
C VAL A 22 -7.03 2.64 -1.30
N VAL A 23 -6.27 3.68 -0.96
CA VAL A 23 -6.59 4.58 0.17
C VAL A 23 -7.90 5.33 -0.11
N ALA A 24 -8.06 5.90 -1.31
CA ALA A 24 -9.29 6.57 -1.70
C ALA A 24 -10.50 5.62 -1.66
N PHE A 25 -10.34 4.37 -2.13
CA PHE A 25 -11.38 3.35 -2.02
C PHE A 25 -11.77 3.07 -0.57
N HIS A 26 -10.80 2.92 0.33
CA HIS A 26 -11.10 2.66 1.73
C HIS A 26 -11.78 3.84 2.41
N TRP A 27 -11.35 5.06 2.08
CA TRP A 27 -11.86 6.30 2.67
C TRP A 27 -13.25 6.68 2.17
N PHE A 28 -13.46 6.73 0.85
CA PHE A 28 -14.70 7.25 0.29
C PHE A 28 -15.76 6.18 0.03
N SER A 29 -15.39 4.90 -0.03
CA SER A 29 -16.35 3.83 -0.36
C SER A 29 -16.38 2.73 0.71
N ARG A 30 -15.29 2.00 0.95
CA ARG A 30 -15.34 0.77 1.75
C ARG A 30 -15.73 1.00 3.21
N GLY A 31 -15.09 1.95 3.89
CA GLY A 31 -15.37 2.18 5.32
C GLY A 31 -16.79 2.71 5.59
N PRO A 32 -17.29 3.71 4.83
CA PRO A 32 -18.69 4.15 4.97
C PRO A 32 -19.69 3.03 4.67
N ASN A 33 -19.48 2.26 3.59
CA ASN A 33 -20.37 1.15 3.22
C ASN A 33 -20.34 -0.01 4.24
N LEU A 34 -19.30 -0.12 5.05
CA LEU A 34 -19.21 -1.09 6.15
C LEU A 34 -19.71 -0.53 7.50
N GLY A 35 -20.15 0.74 7.56
CA GLY A 35 -20.54 1.41 8.81
C GLY A 35 -19.39 1.62 9.79
N LEU A 36 -18.14 1.53 9.33
CA LEU A 36 -16.95 1.72 10.18
C LEU A 36 -16.64 3.19 10.45
N MET A 37 -17.22 4.09 9.67
CA MET A 37 -17.14 5.53 9.85
C MET A 37 -18.36 6.22 9.23
N PRO A 38 -18.67 7.47 9.63
CA PRO A 38 -19.77 8.22 9.04
C PRO A 38 -19.67 8.30 7.52
N GLY A 39 -20.83 8.32 6.87
CA GLY A 39 -20.94 8.56 5.43
C GLY A 39 -20.19 9.81 5.01
N VAL A 40 -19.42 9.73 3.93
CA VAL A 40 -18.76 10.91 3.37
C VAL A 40 -19.78 11.63 2.47
N GLU A 41 -20.08 12.91 2.74
CA GLU A 41 -21.04 13.72 1.97
C GLU A 41 -20.55 14.13 0.56
N PHE A 42 -19.72 13.30 -0.07
CA PHE A 42 -19.18 13.56 -1.41
C PHE A 42 -19.54 12.41 -2.38
N PRO A 43 -20.80 12.33 -2.85
CA PRO A 43 -21.27 11.26 -3.74
C PRO A 43 -20.46 11.13 -5.04
N GLN A 44 -19.96 12.26 -5.57
CA GLN A 44 -19.13 12.28 -6.78
C GLN A 44 -17.77 11.62 -6.54
N ALA A 45 -17.19 11.81 -5.34
CA ALA A 45 -15.94 11.18 -4.97
C ALA A 45 -16.13 9.67 -4.79
N GLU A 46 -17.22 9.24 -4.14
CA GLU A 46 -17.56 7.82 -4.01
C GLU A 46 -17.73 7.13 -5.39
N ALA A 47 -18.44 7.79 -6.32
CA ALA A 47 -18.71 7.24 -7.66
C ALA A 47 -17.44 6.84 -8.42
N VAL A 48 -16.33 7.55 -8.19
CA VAL A 48 -15.01 7.25 -8.74
C VAL A 48 -14.22 6.31 -7.81
N ALA A 49 -14.16 6.64 -6.52
CA ALA A 49 -13.33 5.93 -5.54
C ALA A 49 -13.74 4.48 -5.34
N ARG A 50 -15.01 4.11 -5.59
CA ARG A 50 -15.48 2.72 -5.55
C ARG A 50 -14.68 1.78 -6.45
N TYR A 51 -14.08 2.28 -7.54
CA TYR A 51 -13.22 1.51 -8.44
C TYR A 51 -11.77 1.41 -7.96
N GLY A 52 -11.40 2.11 -6.90
CA GLY A 52 -10.02 2.12 -6.37
C GLY A 52 -9.55 0.77 -5.83
N TYR A 53 -10.45 -0.21 -5.61
CA TYR A 53 -10.06 -1.60 -5.33
C TYR A 53 -9.17 -2.20 -6.43
N LEU A 54 -9.31 -1.74 -7.69
CA LEU A 54 -8.46 -2.13 -8.81
C LEU A 54 -6.98 -1.77 -8.58
N GLY A 55 -6.71 -0.78 -7.73
CA GLY A 55 -5.36 -0.43 -7.29
C GLY A 55 -4.63 -1.61 -6.63
N VAL A 56 -5.32 -2.49 -5.90
CA VAL A 56 -4.70 -3.69 -5.29
C VAL A 56 -4.16 -4.62 -6.38
N HIS A 57 -4.96 -4.88 -7.41
CA HIS A 57 -4.57 -5.73 -8.53
C HIS A 57 -3.38 -5.15 -9.29
N LEU A 58 -3.40 -3.84 -9.58
CA LEU A 58 -2.30 -3.15 -10.24
C LEU A 58 -1.02 -3.19 -9.39
N PHE A 59 -1.12 -2.90 -8.09
CA PHE A 59 0.03 -2.91 -7.18
C PHE A 59 0.70 -4.27 -7.10
N PHE A 60 -0.08 -5.36 -7.02
CA PHE A 60 0.46 -6.71 -6.97
C PHE A 60 1.07 -7.17 -8.29
N MET A 61 0.44 -6.84 -9.43
CA MET A 61 0.99 -7.15 -10.75
C MET A 61 2.38 -6.51 -10.92
N ILE A 62 2.51 -5.23 -10.59
CA ILE A 62 3.77 -4.50 -10.66
C ILE A 62 4.80 -5.05 -9.64
N SER A 63 4.35 -5.32 -8.42
CA SER A 63 5.24 -5.85 -7.38
C SER A 63 5.80 -7.22 -7.73
N GLY A 64 5.03 -8.08 -8.42
CA GLY A 64 5.52 -9.37 -8.91
C GLY A 64 6.73 -9.24 -9.82
N PHE A 65 6.69 -8.29 -10.76
CA PHE A 65 7.81 -7.97 -11.64
C PHE A 65 9.06 -7.51 -10.85
N VAL A 66 8.88 -6.57 -9.92
CA VAL A 66 9.99 -6.03 -9.10
C VAL A 66 10.58 -7.09 -8.15
N ILE A 67 9.74 -7.96 -7.61
CA ILE A 67 10.17 -9.07 -6.74
C ILE A 67 11.05 -10.04 -7.53
N LEU A 68 10.65 -10.41 -8.75
CA LEU A 68 11.44 -11.30 -9.60
C LEU A 68 12.81 -10.70 -9.89
N MET A 69 12.87 -9.43 -10.29
CA MET A 69 14.14 -8.72 -10.50
C MET A 69 15.00 -8.69 -9.23
N SER A 70 14.38 -8.48 -8.06
CA SER A 70 15.11 -8.41 -6.78
C SER A 70 15.59 -9.77 -6.28
N ALA A 71 14.95 -10.85 -6.71
CA ALA A 71 15.31 -12.22 -6.34
C ALA A 71 16.44 -12.78 -7.21
N GLN A 72 16.67 -12.24 -8.41
CA GLN A 72 17.76 -12.68 -9.29
C GLN A 72 19.13 -12.53 -8.59
N GLY A 73 19.82 -13.66 -8.43
CA GLY A 73 21.14 -13.72 -7.79
C GLY A 73 21.14 -13.48 -6.27
N ALA A 74 19.97 -13.38 -5.63
CA ALA A 74 19.86 -13.24 -4.18
C ALA A 74 19.74 -14.61 -3.50
N THR A 75 20.39 -14.78 -2.35
CA THR A 75 20.09 -15.94 -1.48
C THR A 75 18.75 -15.72 -0.77
N PRO A 76 17.99 -16.78 -0.43
CA PRO A 76 16.72 -16.64 0.28
C PRO A 76 16.82 -15.78 1.55
N ARG A 77 17.90 -15.95 2.32
CA ARG A 77 18.16 -15.16 3.53
C ARG A 77 18.37 -13.68 3.23
N SER A 78 19.17 -13.35 2.21
CA SER A 78 19.43 -11.96 1.82
C SER A 78 18.18 -11.26 1.29
N PHE A 79 17.35 -11.98 0.53
CA PHE A 79 16.08 -11.49 0.02
C PHE A 79 15.08 -11.24 1.17
N ALA A 80 14.92 -12.21 2.07
CA ALA A 80 14.04 -12.09 3.22
C ALA A 80 14.45 -10.93 4.15
N ALA A 81 15.75 -10.81 4.46
CA ALA A 81 16.27 -9.72 5.28
C ALA A 81 16.03 -8.35 4.63
N ALA A 82 16.28 -8.21 3.32
CA ALA A 82 16.03 -6.96 2.59
C ALA A 82 14.54 -6.58 2.56
N ARG A 83 13.65 -7.57 2.51
CA ARG A 83 12.20 -7.35 2.56
C ARG A 83 11.73 -7.00 3.96
N ALA A 84 12.22 -7.70 4.99
CA ALA A 84 11.96 -7.42 6.40
C ALA A 84 12.37 -5.99 6.78
N ALA A 85 13.57 -5.57 6.39
CA ALA A 85 14.09 -4.22 6.64
C ALA A 85 13.26 -3.11 5.99
N ARG A 86 12.49 -3.41 4.94
CA ARG A 86 11.59 -2.45 4.27
C ARG A 86 10.17 -2.47 4.84
N LEU A 87 9.64 -3.64 5.18
CA LEU A 87 8.24 -3.80 5.60
C LEU A 87 8.01 -3.59 7.10
N TYR A 88 8.88 -4.15 7.95
CA TYR A 88 8.63 -4.12 9.40
C TYR A 88 8.67 -2.72 10.01
N PRO A 89 9.60 -1.82 9.63
CA PRO A 89 9.59 -0.47 10.19
C PRO A 89 8.28 0.26 9.92
N ALA A 90 7.80 0.23 8.67
CA ALA A 90 6.53 0.84 8.28
C ALA A 90 5.34 0.16 8.98
N LEU A 91 5.34 -1.18 9.08
CA LEU A 91 4.30 -1.92 9.78
C LEU A 91 4.17 -1.47 11.24
N TRP A 92 5.27 -1.45 11.99
CA TRP A 92 5.24 -1.09 13.41
C TRP A 92 4.81 0.37 13.61
N VAL A 93 5.29 1.30 12.78
CA VAL A 93 4.88 2.71 12.83
C VAL A 93 3.38 2.83 12.53
N CYS A 94 2.89 2.28 11.41
CA CYS A 94 1.48 2.41 11.05
C CYS A 94 0.56 1.69 12.05
N ALA A 95 0.93 0.51 12.54
CA ALA A 95 0.13 -0.25 13.49
C ALA A 95 0.02 0.46 14.84
N THR A 96 1.13 0.99 15.36
CA THR A 96 1.12 1.76 16.62
C THR A 96 0.35 3.07 16.49
N LEU A 97 0.53 3.81 15.39
CA LEU A 97 -0.27 5.01 15.10
C LEU A 97 -1.76 4.69 15.00
N THR A 98 -2.12 3.61 14.30
CA THR A 98 -3.53 3.20 14.14
C THR A 98 -4.13 2.77 15.47
N ALA A 99 -3.41 1.97 16.26
CA ALA A 99 -3.86 1.54 17.59
C ALA A 99 -4.00 2.75 18.55
N GLY A 100 -3.03 3.67 18.53
CA GLY A 100 -3.08 4.89 19.32
C GLY A 100 -4.23 5.81 18.91
N ALA A 101 -4.43 6.04 17.61
CA ALA A 101 -5.55 6.81 17.11
C ALA A 101 -6.89 6.16 17.47
N ALA A 102 -7.02 4.84 17.30
CA ALA A 102 -8.24 4.12 17.68
C ALA A 102 -8.51 4.23 19.18
N TRP A 103 -7.49 4.14 20.03
CA TRP A 103 -7.64 4.28 21.48
C TRP A 103 -8.04 5.70 21.90
N LEU A 104 -7.47 6.73 21.24
CA LEU A 104 -7.76 8.13 21.51
C LEU A 104 -9.10 8.63 20.94
N LEU A 105 -9.61 8.00 19.88
CA LEU A 105 -10.86 8.38 19.20
C LEU A 105 -12.07 7.54 19.66
N GLN A 106 -11.88 6.65 20.63
CA GLN A 106 -12.93 5.81 21.21
C GLN A 106 -13.62 6.44 22.43
N ASP A 107 -13.37 7.72 22.71
CA ASP A 107 -14.17 8.53 23.66
C ASP A 107 -15.60 8.77 23.13
#